data_AF-A0A7V1MYU0-F1
#
_entry.id   AF-A0A7V1MYU0-F1
#
_cell.length_a   1.000
_cell.length_b   1.000
_cell.length_c   1.000
_cell.angle_alpha   90.00
_cell.angle_beta   90.00
_cell.angle_gamma   90.00
#
_symmetry.space_group_name_H-M   'P 1'
#
loop_
_entity.id
_entity.type
_entity.pdbx_description
1 polymer ?
#
loop_
_entity_poly.entity_id
_entity_poly.type
_entity_poly.pdbx_seq_one_letter_code
_entity_poly.pdbx_strand_id
1 'polypeptide(L)'
;MKSICFYFQVHQPFRLRKYRFFDIGKDHHYYDDFQNDYIMRRVGDKCYLPMNQLLLDLINEYGSRFKVSFSISGTALDQFEMYYPEVLDSFKRLAETGSVEFLAETYPHALSALKSKGEFTKQVNEQKNKIKKLFGKEPT
;
A
#
# COMPACT_ATOMS: atom_id res chain seq x y z
N MET A 1 7.50 -30.30 10.40
CA MET A 1 6.29 -29.65 9.85
C MET A 1 6.69 -28.72 8.73
N LYS A 2 5.89 -28.62 7.66
CA LYS A 2 6.10 -27.62 6.61
C LYS A 2 5.31 -26.36 6.99
N SER A 3 5.92 -25.20 6.79
CA SER A 3 5.26 -23.90 6.99
C SER A 3 4.91 -23.30 5.64
N ILE A 4 3.76 -22.64 5.55
CA ILE A 4 3.33 -21.86 4.39
C ILE A 4 3.36 -20.39 4.80
N CYS A 5 3.98 -19.54 3.98
CA CYS A 5 4.02 -18.10 4.19
C CYS A 5 3.21 -17.41 3.09
N PHE A 6 2.13 -16.74 3.48
CA PHE A 6 1.36 -15.91 2.56
C PHE A 6 1.96 -14.51 2.53
N TYR A 7 2.39 -14.11 1.32
CA TYR A 7 2.92 -12.80 1.04
C TYR A 7 2.07 -12.11 -0.02
N PHE A 8 1.57 -10.91 0.30
CA PHE A 8 0.76 -10.11 -0.61
C PHE A 8 1.45 -8.79 -0.95
N GLN A 9 1.67 -8.57 -2.25
CA GLN A 9 2.14 -7.29 -2.78
C GLN A 9 0.96 -6.39 -3.10
N VAL A 10 0.94 -5.20 -2.50
CA VAL A 10 -0.10 -4.19 -2.71
C VAL A 10 0.53 -2.92 -3.26
N HIS A 11 0.26 -2.63 -4.52
CA HIS A 11 0.79 -1.45 -5.20
C HIS A 11 -0.27 -0.78 -6.08
N GLN A 12 -0.34 0.54 -6.01
CA GLN A 12 -1.13 1.38 -6.89
C GLN A 12 -0.32 2.63 -7.27
N PRO A 13 0.02 2.83 -8.56
CA PRO A 13 0.69 4.05 -9.01
C PRO A 13 -0.32 5.19 -9.19
N PHE A 14 0.14 6.44 -9.08
CA PHE A 14 -0.64 7.60 -9.50
C PHE A 14 -0.62 7.71 -11.03
N ARG A 15 -1.80 7.85 -11.62
CA ARG A 15 -2.00 8.02 -13.06
C ARG A 15 -1.79 9.49 -13.38
N LEU A 16 -1.05 9.71 -14.46
CA LEU A 16 -0.82 11.04 -14.99
C LEU A 16 -1.95 11.40 -15.93
N ARG A 17 -2.37 12.66 -15.91
CA ARG A 17 -3.28 13.17 -16.93
C ARG A 17 -2.59 13.21 -18.29
N LYS A 18 -3.39 13.29 -19.35
CA LYS A 18 -2.87 13.56 -20.69
C LYS A 18 -2.35 15.00 -20.77
N TYR A 19 -1.04 15.15 -20.60
CA TYR A 19 -0.35 16.44 -20.70
C TYR A 19 0.00 16.76 -22.16
N ARG A 20 -0.54 17.85 -22.71
CA ARG A 20 -0.31 18.26 -24.11
C ARG A 20 0.74 19.36 -24.18
N PHE A 21 1.31 19.54 -25.36
CA PHE A 21 2.29 20.60 -25.62
C PHE A 21 1.77 22.00 -25.22
N PHE A 22 0.47 22.27 -25.44
CA PHE A 22 -0.14 23.57 -25.09
C PHE A 22 -0.32 23.80 -23.59
N ASP A 23 -0.17 22.76 -22.77
CA ASP A 23 -0.31 22.84 -21.30
C ASP A 23 1.01 23.28 -20.63
N ILE A 24 2.13 23.21 -21.37
CA ILE A 24 3.46 23.59 -20.89
C ILE A 24 3.45 25.06 -20.45
N GLY A 25 3.82 25.29 -19.18
CA GLY A 25 3.89 26.63 -18.58
C GLY A 25 2.53 27.23 -18.20
N LYS A 26 1.43 26.50 -18.35
CA LYS A 26 0.08 26.95 -18.00
C LYS A 26 -0.55 26.15 -16.87
N ASP A 27 -0.40 24.83 -16.93
CA ASP A 27 -1.03 23.93 -15.98
C ASP A 27 0.00 22.95 -15.42
N HIS A 28 0.22 23.02 -14.11
CA HIS A 28 1.23 22.26 -13.39
C HIS A 28 0.66 21.09 -12.59
N HIS A 29 -0.66 20.86 -12.66
CA HIS A 29 -1.24 19.66 -12.08
C HIS A 29 -0.96 18.48 -13.03
N TYR A 30 -0.24 17.44 -12.59
CA TYR A 30 0.18 16.33 -13.46
C TYR A 30 -0.68 15.07 -13.33
N TYR A 31 -1.50 14.97 -12.29
CA TYR A 31 -2.24 13.76 -11.97
C TYR A 31 -3.63 13.76 -12.61
N ASP A 32 -4.15 12.55 -12.87
CA ASP A 32 -5.54 12.34 -13.23
C ASP A 32 -6.30 11.92 -11.97
N ASP A 33 -6.70 12.91 -11.17
CA ASP A 33 -7.35 12.68 -9.87
C ASP A 33 -8.64 11.85 -10.02
N PHE A 34 -9.40 12.08 -11.10
CA PHE A 34 -10.61 11.31 -11.37
C PHE A 34 -10.31 9.83 -11.65
N GLN A 35 -9.33 9.54 -12.52
CA GLN A 35 -8.93 8.15 -12.77
C GLN A 35 -8.32 7.49 -11.53
N ASN A 36 -7.52 8.24 -10.76
CA ASN A 36 -6.93 7.72 -9.52
C ASN A 36 -8.01 7.32 -8.50
N ASP A 37 -8.96 8.21 -8.21
CA ASP A 37 -10.08 7.91 -7.31
C ASP A 37 -10.92 6.74 -7.82
N TYR A 38 -11.31 6.80 -9.09
CA TYR A 38 -12.13 5.77 -9.70
C TYR A 38 -11.50 4.37 -9.65
N ILE A 39 -10.23 4.26 -10.01
CA ILE A 39 -9.52 2.98 -10.00
C ILE A 39 -9.30 2.51 -8.56
N MET A 40 -8.90 3.41 -7.66
CA MET A 40 -8.66 3.05 -6.26
C MET A 40 -9.93 2.49 -5.62
N ARG A 41 -11.08 3.15 -5.80
CA ARG A 41 -12.37 2.66 -5.31
C ARG A 41 -12.75 1.31 -5.91
N ARG A 42 -12.66 1.17 -7.24
CA ARG A 42 -12.96 -0.09 -7.94
C ARG A 42 -12.10 -1.25 -7.44
N VAL A 43 -10.80 -1.03 -7.25
CA VAL A 43 -9.89 -2.08 -6.75
C VAL A 43 -10.13 -2.35 -5.27
N GLY A 44 -10.39 -1.32 -4.47
CA GLY A 44 -10.75 -1.47 -3.06
C GLY A 44 -11.99 -2.35 -2.87
N ASP A 45 -13.05 -2.09 -3.63
CA ASP A 45 -14.32 -2.84 -3.56
C ASP A 45 -14.18 -4.28 -4.00
N LYS A 46 -13.40 -4.52 -5.07
CA LYS A 46 -13.30 -5.85 -5.70
C LYS A 46 -12.22 -6.73 -5.10
N CYS A 47 -11.21 -6.14 -4.46
CA CYS A 47 -10.01 -6.86 -4.03
C CYS A 47 -9.69 -6.62 -2.56
N TYR A 48 -9.39 -5.37 -2.16
CA TYR A 48 -8.81 -5.11 -0.84
C TYR A 48 -9.81 -5.34 0.29
N LEU A 49 -11.01 -4.78 0.22
CA LEU A 49 -12.01 -4.94 1.28
C LEU A 49 -12.47 -6.41 1.43
N PRO A 50 -12.84 -7.13 0.35
CA PRO A 50 -13.24 -8.54 0.47
C PRO A 50 -12.10 -9.42 1.00
N MET A 51 -10.87 -9.22 0.50
CA MET A 51 -9.73 -10.01 0.93
C MET A 51 -9.37 -9.72 2.39
N ASN A 52 -9.35 -8.46 2.80
CA ASN A 52 -9.03 -8.09 4.17
C ASN A 52 -10.09 -8.60 5.15
N GLN A 53 -11.37 -8.60 4.76
CA GLN A 53 -12.42 -9.20 5.58
C GLN A 53 -12.24 -10.72 5.72
N LEU A 54 -11.97 -11.43 4.62
CA LEU A 54 -11.69 -12.87 4.65
C LEU A 54 -10.49 -13.20 5.55
N LEU A 55 -9.40 -12.45 5.42
CA LEU A 55 -8.21 -12.64 6.24
C LEU A 55 -8.49 -12.36 7.72
N LEU A 56 -9.28 -11.34 8.02
CA LEU A 56 -9.69 -11.03 9.38
C LEU A 56 -10.54 -12.16 9.98
N ASP A 57 -11.48 -12.71 9.22
CA ASP A 57 -12.32 -13.83 9.66
C ASP A 57 -11.48 -15.07 9.96
N LEU A 58 -10.51 -15.40 9.09
CA LEU A 58 -9.56 -16.50 9.32
C LEU A 58 -8.67 -16.26 10.55
N ILE A 59 -8.19 -15.04 10.76
CA ILE A 59 -7.40 -14.69 11.95
C ILE A 59 -8.26 -14.83 13.22
N ASN A 60 -9.53 -14.42 13.18
CA ASN A 60 -10.44 -14.56 14.32
C ASN A 60 -10.74 -16.04 14.64
N GLU A 61 -10.83 -16.90 13.62
CA GLU A 61 -11.06 -18.34 13.80
C GLU A 61 -9.82 -19.09 14.32
N TYR A 62 -8.66 -18.82 13.73
CA TYR A 62 -7.44 -19.60 13.99
C TYR A 62 -6.46 -18.94 14.96
N GLY A 63 -6.65 -17.66 15.27
CA GLY A 63 -5.77 -16.85 16.09
C GLY A 63 -4.35 -16.78 15.52
N SER A 64 -3.35 -16.80 16.40
CA SER A 64 -1.93 -16.71 16.03
C SER A 64 -1.38 -17.90 15.22
N ARG A 65 -2.21 -18.93 14.96
CA ARG A 65 -1.86 -20.05 14.08
C ARG A 65 -1.97 -19.69 12.60
N PHE A 66 -2.73 -18.65 12.26
CA PHE A 66 -2.84 -18.12 10.90
C PHE A 66 -2.22 -16.72 10.86
N LYS A 67 -1.22 -16.53 9.99
CA LYS A 67 -0.48 -15.28 9.85
C LYS A 67 -0.26 -14.95 8.38
N VAL A 68 -0.20 -13.67 8.06
CA VAL A 68 0.06 -13.17 6.72
C VAL A 68 1.01 -11.97 6.74
N SER A 69 1.72 -11.77 5.64
CA SER A 69 2.61 -10.64 5.46
C SER A 69 2.18 -9.79 4.25
N PHE A 70 2.24 -8.47 4.39
CA PHE A 70 1.96 -7.52 3.31
C PHE A 70 3.17 -6.65 3.01
N SER A 71 3.48 -6.46 1.72
CA SER A 71 4.25 -5.30 1.28
C SER A 71 3.30 -4.30 0.63
N ILE A 72 3.23 -3.10 1.19
CA ILE A 72 2.37 -2.02 0.68
C ILE A 72 3.24 -0.82 0.32
N SER A 73 3.25 -0.47 -0.96
CA SER A 73 4.01 0.70 -1.44
C SER A 73 3.48 1.98 -0.80
N GLY A 74 4.37 2.95 -0.56
CA GLY A 74 3.99 4.26 -0.02
C GLY A 74 2.94 4.97 -0.88
N THR A 75 3.06 4.87 -2.20
CA THR A 75 2.06 5.41 -3.14
C THR A 75 0.67 4.79 -3.01
N ALA A 76 0.57 3.49 -2.70
CA ALA A 76 -0.72 2.87 -2.41
C ALA A 76 -1.31 3.39 -1.09
N LEU A 77 -0.48 3.54 -0.05
CA LEU A 77 -0.90 4.10 1.23
C LEU A 77 -1.44 5.53 1.08
N ASP A 78 -0.76 6.36 0.30
CA ASP A 78 -1.22 7.73 -0.01
C ASP A 78 -2.56 7.70 -0.75
N GLN A 79 -2.74 6.81 -1.73
CA GLN A 79 -4.02 6.67 -2.43
C GLN A 79 -5.14 6.17 -1.52
N PHE A 80 -4.86 5.31 -0.54
CA PHE A 80 -5.87 4.92 0.44
C PHE A 80 -6.31 6.12 1.27
N GLU A 81 -5.37 6.92 1.79
CA GLU A 81 -5.71 8.14 2.55
C GLU A 81 -6.49 9.17 1.71
N MET A 82 -6.12 9.36 0.45
CA MET A 82 -6.71 10.38 -0.41
C MET A 82 -8.07 9.97 -0.98
N TYR A 83 -8.20 8.72 -1.43
CA TYR A 83 -9.31 8.31 -2.27
C TYR A 83 -10.17 7.21 -1.65
N TYR A 84 -9.62 6.34 -0.79
CA TYR A 84 -10.40 5.27 -0.19
C TYR A 84 -10.01 4.90 1.25
N PRO A 85 -10.30 5.76 2.25
CA PRO A 85 -9.91 5.56 3.65
C PRO A 85 -10.42 4.26 4.28
N GLU A 86 -11.54 3.73 3.82
CA GLU A 86 -12.13 2.46 4.28
C GLU A 86 -11.20 1.27 4.01
N VAL A 87 -10.43 1.30 2.90
CA VAL A 87 -9.39 0.31 2.63
C VAL A 87 -8.27 0.43 3.67
N LEU A 88 -7.80 1.64 3.96
CA LEU A 88 -6.78 1.85 4.98
C LEU A 88 -7.24 1.35 6.35
N ASP A 89 -8.47 1.65 6.75
CA ASP A 89 -9.03 1.21 8.02
C ASP A 89 -9.19 -0.31 8.09
N SER A 90 -9.49 -0.98 6.98
CA SER A 90 -9.48 -2.44 6.92
C SER A 90 -8.09 -3.04 7.19
N PHE A 91 -7.02 -2.41 6.70
CA PHE A 91 -5.64 -2.81 7.01
C PHE A 91 -5.26 -2.51 8.47
N LYS A 92 -5.76 -1.42 9.07
CA LYS A 92 -5.55 -1.14 10.49
C LYS A 92 -6.19 -2.21 11.37
N ARG A 93 -7.43 -2.61 11.08
CA ARG A 93 -8.12 -3.72 11.76
C ARG A 93 -7.30 -5.01 11.70
N LEU A 94 -6.73 -5.33 10.54
CA LEU A 94 -5.83 -6.46 10.39
C LEU A 94 -4.55 -6.31 11.24
N ALA A 95 -3.93 -5.14 11.25
CA ALA A 95 -2.72 -4.85 12.04
C ALA A 95 -2.95 -5.00 13.56
N GLU A 96 -4.12 -4.62 14.04
CA GLU A 96 -4.53 -4.70 15.45
C GLU A 96 -4.61 -6.14 15.95
N THR A 97 -4.85 -7.12 15.07
CA THR A 97 -4.91 -8.55 15.44
C THR A 97 -3.57 -9.12 15.94
N GLY A 98 -2.45 -8.45 15.62
CA GLY A 98 -1.10 -8.98 15.90
C GLY A 98 -0.70 -10.19 15.06
N SER A 99 -1.52 -10.60 14.08
CA SER A 99 -1.25 -11.74 13.18
C SER A 99 -0.82 -11.30 11.78
N VAL A 100 -0.58 -10.00 11.60
CA VAL A 100 -0.13 -9.40 10.34
C VAL A 100 1.24 -8.77 10.50
N GLU A 101 2.12 -9.10 9.56
CA GLU A 101 3.43 -8.47 9.36
C GLU A 101 3.37 -7.49 8.19
N PHE A 102 3.98 -6.33 8.34
CA PHE A 102 4.22 -5.40 7.24
C PHE A 102 5.68 -5.43 6.85
N LEU A 103 5.96 -5.59 5.56
CA LEU A 103 7.31 -5.53 5.01
C LEU A 103 7.64 -4.11 4.54
N ALA A 104 8.94 -3.84 4.47
CA ALA A 104 9.45 -2.61 3.90
C ALA A 104 9.70 -2.75 2.39
N GLU A 105 9.37 -1.71 1.65
CA GLU A 105 9.69 -1.57 0.22
C GLU A 105 10.00 -0.11 -0.12
N THR A 106 10.30 0.19 -1.38
CA THR A 106 10.50 1.58 -1.80
C THR A 106 9.17 2.33 -1.85
N TYR A 107 9.16 3.58 -1.38
CA TYR A 107 7.94 4.40 -1.32
C TYR A 107 7.16 4.46 -2.65
N PRO A 108 7.79 4.72 -3.82
CA PRO A 108 7.10 4.72 -5.10
C PRO A 108 7.12 3.35 -5.81
N HIS A 109 7.51 2.25 -5.13
CA HIS A 109 7.71 0.93 -5.75
C HIS A 109 8.77 0.97 -6.89
N ALA A 110 9.77 1.85 -6.76
CA ALA A 110 10.84 2.02 -7.73
C ALA A 110 11.98 1.00 -7.55
N LEU A 111 12.68 0.72 -8.64
CA LEU A 111 13.90 -0.10 -8.68
C LEU A 111 15.16 0.71 -8.36
N SER A 112 15.09 1.61 -7.36
CA SER A 112 16.15 2.54 -7.00
C SER A 112 17.45 1.84 -6.57
N ALA A 113 17.36 0.62 -6.04
CA ALA A 113 18.53 -0.20 -5.69
C ALA A 113 19.48 -0.46 -6.87
N LEU A 114 18.96 -0.49 -8.10
CA LEU A 114 19.76 -0.71 -9.31
C LEU A 114 20.60 0.50 -9.73
N LYS A 115 20.33 1.68 -9.16
CA LYS A 115 20.92 2.95 -9.59
C LYS A 115 21.62 3.70 -8.46
N SER A 116 21.03 3.73 -7.27
CA SER A 116 21.58 4.49 -6.15
C SER A 116 21.18 3.86 -4.82
N LYS A 117 22.18 3.41 -4.06
CA LYS A 117 22.00 2.92 -2.69
C LYS A 117 21.41 3.99 -1.77
N GLY A 118 21.83 5.25 -1.95
CA GLY A 118 21.33 6.38 -1.16
C GLY A 118 19.84 6.61 -1.38
N GLU A 119 19.41 6.65 -2.64
CA GLU A 119 18.00 6.82 -3.01
C GLU A 119 17.16 5.63 -2.55
N PHE A 120 17.67 4.40 -2.73
CA PHE A 120 17.01 3.20 -2.21
C PHE A 120 16.79 3.27 -0.70
N THR A 121 17.84 3.59 0.05
CA THR A 121 17.77 3.69 1.52
C THR A 121 16.77 4.76 1.95
N LYS A 122 16.79 5.92 1.29
CA LYS A 122 15.85 7.01 1.54
C LYS A 122 14.40 6.55 1.32
N GLN A 123 14.10 5.98 0.15
CA GLN A 123 12.74 5.55 -0.20
C GLN A 123 12.23 4.44 0.73
N VAL A 124 13.09 3.51 1.14
CA VAL A 124 12.72 2.47 2.11
C VAL A 124 12.40 3.09 3.46
N ASN A 125 13.24 4.01 3.96
CA ASN A 125 13.01 4.66 5.25
C ASN A 125 11.73 5.51 5.25
N GLU A 126 11.44 6.23 4.16
CA GLU A 126 10.19 6.98 4.01
C GLU A 126 8.97 6.05 4.11
N GLN A 127 9.01 4.89 3.44
CA GLN A 127 7.90 3.93 3.48
C GLN A 127 7.75 3.32 4.87
N LYS A 128 8.85 2.97 5.53
CA LYS A 128 8.83 2.47 6.91
C LYS A 128 8.18 3.48 7.87
N ASN A 129 8.56 4.75 7.76
CA ASN A 129 7.97 5.83 8.57
C ASN A 129 6.47 5.98 8.32
N LYS A 130 6.02 5.82 7.07
CA LYS A 130 4.60 5.84 6.71
C LYS A 130 3.84 4.67 7.33
N ILE A 131 4.36 3.44 7.24
CA ILE A 131 3.77 2.26 7.89
C ILE A 131 3.64 2.47 9.40
N LYS A 132 4.73 2.94 10.06
CA LYS A 132 4.71 3.22 11.49
C LYS A 132 3.65 4.26 11.85
N LYS A 133 3.55 5.35 11.08
CA LYS A 133 2.57 6.41 11.30
C LYS A 133 1.13 5.88 11.18
N LEU A 134 0.85 5.04 10.19
CA LEU A 134 -0.51 4.57 9.89
C LEU A 134 -0.98 3.41 10.74
N PHE A 135 -0.08 2.48 11.07
CA PHE A 135 -0.42 1.20 11.70
C PHE A 135 0.20 1.02 13.09
N GLY A 136 1.10 1.91 13.53
CA GLY A 136 1.83 1.74 14.79
C GLY A 136 2.78 0.54 14.81
N LYS A 137 3.08 -0.05 13.64
CA LYS A 137 3.98 -1.20 13.48
C LYS A 137 5.28 -0.76 12.81
N GLU A 138 6.39 -1.34 13.25
CA GLU A 138 7.66 -1.25 12.52
C GLU A 138 7.73 -2.39 11.51
N PRO A 139 8.05 -2.12 10.24
CA PRO A 139 8.27 -3.20 9.28
C PRO A 139 9.44 -4.11 9.68
N THR A 140 9.25 -5.42 9.53
CA THR A 140 10.24 -6.47 9.87
C THR A 140 10.61 -7.36 8.70
#